data_AF-A0A924DCM7-F1
#
_entry.id   AF-A0A924DCM7-F1
#
_cell.length_a   1.000
_cell.length_b   1.000
_cell.length_c   1.000
_cell.angle_alpha   90.00
_cell.angle_beta   90.00
_cell.angle_gamma   90.00
#
_symmetry.space_group_name_H-M   'P 1'
#
loop_
_entity.id
_entity.type
_entity.pdbx_description
1 polymer ?
#
loop_
_entity_poly.entity_id
_entity_poly.type
_entity_poly.pdbx_seq_one_letter_code
_entity_poly.pdbx_strand_id
1 'polypeptide(L)' 'MSSRVYIFDTTLRDGEQSPGASLNVEQKIEIARQLER' A
#
# COMPACT_ATOMS: atom_id res chain seq x y z
N MET A 1 15.79 -25.84 -6.29
CA MET A 1 14.47 -25.23 -6.52
C MET A 1 14.55 -23.78 -6.09
N SER A 2 14.17 -22.82 -6.94
CA SER A 2 14.10 -21.41 -6.54
C SER A 2 12.94 -21.23 -5.57
N SER A 3 13.22 -20.79 -4.34
CA SER A 3 12.21 -20.41 -3.36
C SER A 3 11.59 -19.08 -3.78
N ARG A 4 10.41 -19.13 -4.42
CA ARG A 4 9.64 -17.94 -4.78
C ARG A 4 8.96 -17.39 -3.53
N VAL A 5 9.18 -16.10 -3.25
CA VAL A 5 8.50 -15.36 -2.18
C VAL A 5 7.35 -14.57 -2.81
N TYR A 6 6.20 -14.56 -2.14
CA TYR A 6 5.05 -13.76 -2.52
C TYR A 6 4.91 -12.60 -1.54
N ILE A 7 4.73 -11.39 -2.08
CA ILE A 7 4.47 -10.19 -1.30
C ILE A 7 3.03 -9.77 -1.58
N PHE A 8 2.25 -9.61 -0.52
CA PHE A 8 0.90 -9.06 -0.61
C PHE A 8 0.93 -7.66 0.01
N ASP A 9 0.86 -6.64 -0.84
CA ASP A 9 0.91 -5.24 -0.40
C ASP A 9 -0.44 -4.83 0.19
N THR A 10 -0.43 -4.42 1.46
CA THR A 10 -1.59 -3.91 2.19
C THR A 10 -1.50 -2.42 2.50
N THR A 11 -0.53 -1.72 1.89
CA THR A 11 -0.12 -0.35 2.26
C THR A 11 -1.30 0.62 2.30
N LEU A 12 -2.17 0.61 1.29
CA LEU A 12 -3.31 1.53 1.22
C LEU A 12 -4.42 1.21 2.23
N ARG A 13 -4.59 -0.06 2.59
CA ARG A 13 -5.60 -0.50 3.55
C ARG A 13 -5.14 -0.22 4.97
N ASP A 14 -3.96 -0.72 5.33
CA ASP A 14 -3.42 -0.63 6.69
C ASP A 14 -3.00 0.82 7.00
N GLY A 15 -2.56 1.57 5.98
CA GLY A 15 -2.27 2.98 6.07
C GLY A 15 -3.49 3.82 6.46
N GLU A 16 -4.67 3.59 5.86
CA GLU A 16 -5.91 4.29 6.26
C GLU A 16 -6.39 3.89 7.66
N GLN A 17 -6.17 2.64 8.06
CA GLN A 17 -6.64 2.12 9.36
C GLN A 17 -5.68 2.43 10.51
N SER A 18 -4.50 2.98 10.21
CA SER A 18 -3.49 3.31 11.22
C SER A 18 -3.92 4.54 12.05
N PRO A 19 -3.76 4.50 13.39
CA PRO A 19 -4.12 5.63 14.24
C PRO A 19 -3.41 6.92 13.82
N GLY A 20 -4.18 7.99 13.60
CA GLY A 20 -3.63 9.29 13.20
C GLY A 20 -3.24 9.38 11.72
N ALA A 21 -3.43 8.32 10.94
CA ALA A 21 -3.36 8.36 9.49
C ALA A 21 -4.79 8.35 8.93
N SER A 22 -5.09 9.29 8.05
CA SER A 22 -6.28 9.21 7.18
C SER A 22 -5.86 9.69 5.81
N LEU A 23 -6.06 8.83 4.82
CA LEU A 23 -5.65 9.05 3.45
C LEU A 23 -6.89 9.41 2.63
N ASN A 24 -6.92 10.62 2.11
CA ASN A 24 -7.94 10.97 1.13
C ASN A 24 -7.73 10.19 -0.18
N VAL A 25 -8.71 10.29 -1.07
CA VAL A 25 -8.72 9.55 -2.34
C VAL A 25 -7.50 9.91 -3.19
N GLU A 26 -7.14 11.20 -3.24
CA GLU A 26 -6.01 11.70 -4.02
C GLU A 26 -4.68 11.15 -3.50
N GLN A 27 -4.49 11.11 -2.19
CA GLN A 27 -3.31 10.54 -1.52
C GLN A 27 -3.19 9.04 -1.81
N LYS A 28 -4.31 8.30 -1.75
CA LYS A 28 -4.32 6.87 -2.09
C LYS A 28 -3.88 6.61 -3.51
N ILE A 29 -4.37 7.42 -4.47
CA ILE A 29 -4.00 7.29 -5.88
C ILE A 29 -2.51 7.61 -6.08
N GLU A 30 -1.99 8.65 -5.41
CA GLU A 30 -0.56 8.99 -5.52
C GLU A 30 0.34 7.89 -4.95
N ILE A 31 0.02 7.34 -3.78
CA ILE A 31 0.75 6.22 -3.18
C ILE A 31 0.66 4.98 -4.09
N ALA A 32 -0.51 4.69 -4.65
CA ALA A 32 -0.69 3.56 -5.58
C ALA A 32 0.24 3.66 -6.79
N ARG A 33 0.37 4.84 -7.39
CA ARG A 33 1.28 5.09 -8.53
C ARG A 33 2.75 4.93 -8.16
N GLN A 34 3.11 5.15 -6.89
CA GLN A 34 4.46 4.95 -6.40
C GLN A 34 4.76 3.48 -6.13
N LEU A 35 3.78 2.71 -5.62
CA LEU A 35 3.91 1.27 -5.36
C LEU A 35 3.88 0.41 -6.63
N GLU A 36 3.31 0.90 -7.73
CA GLU A 36 3.29 0.21 -9.02
C GLU A 36 4.68 0.07 -9.66
N ARG A 37 5.65 0.92 -9.27
CA ARG A 37 7.00 1.00 -9.86
C ARG A 37 7.98 0.00 -9.25
#